data_AF-A0AAF0D1P6-F1
#
_entry.id   AF-A0AAF0D1P6-F1
#
_cell.length_a   1.000
_cell.length_b   1.000
_cell.length_c   1.000
_cell.angle_alpha   90.00
_cell.angle_beta   90.00
_cell.angle_gamma   90.00
#
_symmetry.space_group_name_H-M   'P 1'
#
loop_
_entity.id
_entity.type
_entity.pdbx_description
1 polymer ?
#
loop_
_entity_poly.entity_id
_entity_poly.type
_entity_poly.pdbx_seq_one_letter_code
_entity_poly.pdbx_strand_id
1 'polypeptide(L)'
;MITFYFNEHSWRIKFPDLNDNLTVEFGLSEINRLVEHEKTISDKNVINKLIESFASDGFLHPILVTEMKNRYVIADGTHRLFALREISLKQGRQVYAPLNILKEPFFKRDSWVFYFNRKIDLQTILDAGFTLTRVNPSNLNEAVARVLNGEFQGLIKSGGEFFSIQREAHTREDFLKSLKELDEILGNYDKLVLREEFNIGTGEMAFIAPPVDDKGDIRILVENSGLRRRKASRTVVKLRPLFLDVPLNILLSDFEDVEKYIIEKIEWLIFNKKILLVKPPVADLDFCGDAFDHPLLIMNKDVFYRKSGFKKSFENQIIEDYKIL
;
A
#
# COMPACT_ATOMS: atom_id res chain seq x y z
N MET A 1 4.25 23.15 -16.63
CA MET A 1 5.28 23.78 -15.74
C MET A 1 5.14 23.21 -14.33
N ILE A 2 6.13 22.46 -13.86
CA ILE A 2 6.11 21.86 -12.51
C ILE A 2 6.26 22.98 -11.45
N THR A 3 5.40 22.99 -10.44
CA THR A 3 5.44 23.99 -9.35
C THR A 3 5.76 23.30 -8.02
N PHE A 4 6.66 23.92 -7.25
CA PHE A 4 7.09 23.45 -5.93
C PHE A 4 6.47 24.28 -4.82
N TYR A 5 6.07 23.59 -3.75
CA TYR A 5 5.69 24.22 -2.48
C TYR A 5 6.48 23.56 -1.37
N PHE A 6 7.13 24.37 -0.55
CA PHE A 6 7.83 23.94 0.66
C PHE A 6 6.96 24.29 1.89
N ASN A 7 6.77 23.33 2.76
CA ASN A 7 6.47 23.58 4.17
C ASN A 7 7.61 22.97 5.02
N GLU A 8 7.60 23.17 6.34
CA GLU A 8 8.78 22.91 7.19
C GLU A 8 9.45 21.53 6.95
N HIS A 9 8.73 20.48 6.54
CA HIS A 9 9.30 19.13 6.28
C HIS A 9 8.66 18.33 5.13
N SER A 10 7.96 19.00 4.21
CA SER A 10 7.38 18.33 3.03
C SER A 10 7.36 19.24 1.80
N TRP A 11 7.45 18.61 0.64
CA TRP A 11 7.59 19.25 -0.65
C TRP A 11 6.57 18.68 -1.62
N ARG A 12 5.86 19.55 -2.33
CA ARG A 12 4.86 19.16 -3.33
C ARG A 12 5.36 19.38 -4.73
N ILE A 13 5.15 18.38 -5.58
CA ILE A 13 5.36 18.45 -7.02
C ILE A 13 3.99 18.42 -7.69
N LYS A 14 3.62 19.51 -8.35
CA LYS A 14 2.38 19.58 -9.13
C LYS A 14 2.66 19.30 -10.60
N PHE A 15 1.87 18.40 -11.20
CA PHE A 15 1.95 18.03 -12.62
C PHE A 15 0.73 18.59 -13.37
N PRO A 16 0.80 19.83 -13.91
CA PRO A 16 -0.35 20.49 -14.53
C PRO A 16 -0.77 19.89 -15.87
N ASP A 17 0.12 19.18 -16.55
CA ASP A 17 -0.12 18.63 -17.90
C ASP A 17 -0.85 17.26 -17.88
N LEU A 18 -1.27 16.82 -16.69
CA LEU A 18 -2.10 15.65 -16.45
C LEU A 18 -3.52 16.11 -16.08
N ASN A 19 -4.53 15.45 -16.66
CA ASN A 19 -5.95 15.86 -16.68
C ASN A 19 -6.59 16.21 -15.32
N ASP A 20 -5.94 15.90 -14.19
CA ASP A 20 -6.47 16.08 -12.84
C ASP A 20 -5.63 17.02 -11.94
N ASN A 21 -4.67 17.81 -12.46
CA ASN A 21 -3.75 18.61 -11.62
C ASN A 21 -3.09 17.75 -10.52
N LEU A 22 -2.63 16.55 -10.90
CA LEU A 22 -2.08 15.57 -9.96
C LEU A 22 -0.92 16.18 -9.17
N THR A 23 -0.94 15.97 -7.85
CA THR A 23 0.07 16.45 -6.93
C THR A 23 0.66 15.29 -6.17
N VAL A 24 1.99 15.20 -6.14
CA VAL A 24 2.72 14.25 -5.30
C VAL A 24 3.38 15.04 -4.18
N GLU A 25 3.08 14.69 -2.93
CA GLU A 25 3.71 15.28 -1.75
C GLU A 25 4.75 14.31 -1.21
N PHE A 26 5.99 14.78 -1.15
CA PHE A 26 7.10 14.09 -0.54
C PHE A 26 7.36 14.67 0.84
N GLY A 27 7.92 13.88 1.74
CA GLY A 27 8.38 14.37 3.03
C GLY A 27 9.54 13.55 3.55
N LEU A 28 10.03 13.95 4.71
CA LEU A 28 11.05 13.23 5.45
C LEU A 28 10.57 13.04 6.89
N SER A 29 10.82 11.86 7.47
CA SER A 29 10.50 11.65 8.87
C SER A 29 11.44 10.66 9.55
N GLU A 30 11.61 10.84 10.85
CA GLU A 30 12.19 9.82 11.72
C GLU A 30 11.37 8.54 11.66
N ILE A 31 12.03 7.39 11.56
CA ILE A 31 11.36 6.08 11.50
C ILE A 31 10.45 5.76 12.70
N ASN A 32 10.65 6.43 13.84
CA ASN A 32 9.86 6.26 15.06
C ASN A 32 8.50 6.98 14.99
N ARG A 33 8.34 7.92 14.06
CA ARG A 33 7.06 8.61 13.82
C ARG A 33 6.14 7.83 12.87
N LEU A 34 6.66 6.79 12.20
CA LEU A 34 5.87 5.91 11.36
C LEU A 34 5.20 4.81 12.20
N VAL A 35 3.89 4.65 12.01
CA VAL A 35 3.06 3.64 12.67
C VAL A 35 2.44 2.70 11.65
N GLU A 36 2.44 1.40 11.96
CA GLU A 36 1.70 0.43 11.15
C GLU A 36 0.23 0.38 11.59
N HIS A 37 -0.69 0.22 10.64
CA HIS A 37 -2.07 -0.18 10.92
C HIS A 37 -2.34 -1.64 10.57
N GLU A 38 -1.41 -2.31 9.88
CA GLU A 38 -1.53 -3.73 9.52
C GLU A 38 -0.56 -4.61 10.31
N LYS A 39 -0.95 -5.87 10.50
CA LYS A 39 -0.05 -6.90 11.01
C LYS A 39 0.91 -7.27 9.89
N THR A 40 2.20 -7.06 10.11
CA THR A 40 3.22 -7.40 9.11
C THR A 40 3.76 -8.79 9.37
N ILE A 41 4.00 -9.53 8.28
CA ILE A 41 4.79 -10.76 8.32
C ILE A 41 6.25 -10.33 8.35
N SER A 42 6.86 -10.34 9.55
CA SER A 42 8.26 -10.04 9.79
C SER A 42 9.16 -11.23 9.40
N ASP A 43 9.07 -11.67 8.15
CA ASP A 43 10.00 -12.67 7.63
C ASP A 43 11.40 -12.07 7.57
N LYS A 44 12.29 -12.56 8.44
CA LYS A 44 13.69 -12.10 8.53
C LYS A 44 14.41 -12.21 7.19
N ASN A 45 14.09 -13.18 6.35
CA ASN A 45 14.70 -13.33 5.04
C ASN A 45 14.30 -12.18 4.10
N VAL A 46 13.03 -11.77 4.12
CA VAL A 46 12.55 -10.62 3.35
C VAL A 46 13.22 -9.33 3.84
N ILE A 47 13.29 -9.14 5.15
CA ILE A 47 13.93 -7.96 5.74
C ILE A 47 15.43 -7.91 5.41
N ASN A 48 16.16 -9.01 5.53
CA ASN A 48 17.60 -9.05 5.22
C ASN A 48 17.85 -8.76 3.74
N LYS A 49 17.06 -9.34 2.83
CA LYS A 49 17.15 -9.04 1.39
C LYS A 49 16.92 -7.55 1.09
N LEU A 50 15.96 -6.93 1.79
CA LEU A 50 15.72 -5.48 1.65
C LEU A 50 16.90 -4.66 2.16
N ILE A 51 17.50 -5.03 3.29
CA ILE A 51 18.68 -4.36 3.83
C ILE A 51 19.86 -4.46 2.86
N GLU A 52 20.10 -5.64 2.30
CA GLU A 52 21.14 -5.87 1.28
C GLU A 52 20.91 -5.00 0.04
N SER A 53 19.66 -4.94 -0.44
CA SER A 53 19.28 -4.06 -1.55
C SER A 53 19.48 -2.58 -1.22
N PHE A 54 19.19 -2.14 0.01
CA PHE A 54 19.46 -0.74 0.40
C PHE A 54 20.96 -0.42 0.39
N ALA A 55 21.80 -1.38 0.77
CA ALA A 55 23.24 -1.20 0.75
C ALA A 55 23.81 -1.13 -0.67
N SER A 56 23.27 -1.91 -1.61
CA SER A 56 23.76 -1.94 -3.00
C SER A 56 23.14 -0.88 -3.91
N ASP A 57 21.84 -0.62 -3.72
CA ASP A 57 21.01 0.16 -4.66
C ASP A 57 20.51 1.46 -4.07
N GLY A 58 20.72 1.68 -2.78
CA GLY A 58 20.05 2.76 -2.04
C GLY A 58 18.58 2.45 -1.75
N PHE A 59 17.93 3.41 -1.10
CA PHE A 59 16.52 3.39 -0.79
C PHE A 59 15.71 3.90 -1.99
N LEU A 60 15.22 2.95 -2.79
CA LEU A 60 14.64 3.26 -4.09
C LEU A 60 13.25 3.90 -4.00
N HIS A 61 12.40 3.48 -3.07
CA HIS A 61 10.98 3.84 -3.10
C HIS A 61 10.56 4.51 -1.78
N PRO A 62 9.98 5.73 -1.81
CA PRO A 62 9.48 6.38 -0.60
C PRO A 62 8.34 5.57 0.04
N ILE A 63 8.25 5.58 1.37
CA ILE A 63 7.17 4.91 2.11
C ILE A 63 5.88 5.70 1.89
N LEU A 64 4.80 5.04 1.47
CA LEU A 64 3.51 5.71 1.28
C LEU A 64 2.84 5.84 2.64
N VAL A 65 2.44 7.05 3.00
CA VAL A 65 1.86 7.32 4.33
C VAL A 65 0.65 8.24 4.24
N THR A 66 -0.20 8.18 5.25
CA THR A 66 -1.20 9.21 5.54
C THR A 66 -0.84 9.92 6.84
N GLU A 67 -1.20 11.20 6.94
CA GLU A 67 -0.90 12.01 8.12
C GLU A 67 -1.93 11.75 9.25
N MET A 68 -1.44 11.52 10.47
CA MET A 68 -2.26 11.36 11.67
C MET A 68 -1.68 12.16 12.84
N LYS A 69 -2.17 13.39 13.03
CA LYS A 69 -1.67 14.34 14.02
C LYS A 69 -0.14 14.48 13.90
N ASN A 70 0.62 13.98 14.87
CA ASN A 70 2.09 14.12 14.90
C ASN A 70 2.83 12.88 14.36
N ARG A 71 2.11 11.92 13.78
CA ARG A 71 2.62 10.64 13.28
C ARG A 71 2.20 10.40 11.82
N TYR A 72 2.85 9.44 11.19
CA TYR A 72 2.54 8.99 9.83
C TYR A 72 2.10 7.54 9.85
N VAL A 73 0.91 7.26 9.32
CA VAL A 73 0.39 5.89 9.22
C VAL A 73 0.77 5.32 7.87
N ILE A 74 1.46 4.19 7.87
CA ILE A 74 1.98 3.56 6.66
C ILE A 74 0.83 2.99 5.84
N ALA A 75 0.64 3.50 4.62
CA ALA A 75 -0.31 2.94 3.67
C ALA A 75 0.31 1.82 2.82
N ASP A 76 1.62 1.91 2.56
CA ASP A 76 2.45 0.91 1.85
C ASP A 76 3.92 1.15 2.23
N GLY A 77 4.69 0.06 2.37
CA GLY A 77 6.12 0.11 2.66
C GLY A 77 6.48 -0.38 4.05
N THR A 78 5.63 -1.20 4.67
CA THR A 78 5.85 -1.66 6.04
C THR A 78 7.12 -2.50 6.18
N HIS A 79 7.44 -3.37 5.21
CA HIS A 79 8.72 -4.09 5.19
C HIS A 79 9.93 -3.17 5.05
N ARG A 80 9.81 -2.08 4.28
CA ARG A 80 10.86 -1.05 4.16
C ARG A 80 11.11 -0.36 5.49
N LEU A 81 10.04 -0.03 6.24
CA LEU A 81 10.19 0.49 7.60
C LEU A 81 10.90 -0.50 8.52
N PHE A 82 10.54 -1.79 8.49
CA PHE A 82 11.21 -2.80 9.32
C PHE A 82 12.69 -2.94 8.98
N ALA A 83 13.06 -2.91 7.71
CA ALA A 83 14.45 -2.90 7.29
C ALA A 83 15.20 -1.66 7.82
N LEU A 84 14.61 -0.46 7.74
CA LEU A 84 15.21 0.75 8.30
C LEU A 84 15.35 0.70 9.82
N ARG A 85 14.36 0.15 10.54
CA ARG A 85 14.44 -0.06 11.99
C ARG A 85 15.56 -1.02 12.38
N GLU A 86 15.69 -2.14 11.66
CA GLU A 86 16.78 -3.10 11.87
C GLU A 86 18.15 -2.46 11.63
N ILE A 87 18.27 -1.61 10.60
CA ILE A 87 19.48 -0.83 10.34
C ILE A 87 19.76 0.15 11.50
N SER A 88 18.75 0.91 11.92
CA SER A 88 18.88 1.86 13.05
C SER A 88 19.35 1.18 14.33
N LEU A 89 18.76 0.02 14.66
CA LEU A 89 19.16 -0.80 15.81
C LEU A 89 20.61 -1.27 15.70
N LYS A 90 21.03 -1.77 14.53
CA LYS A 90 22.42 -2.23 14.29
C LYS A 90 23.44 -1.09 14.35
N GLN A 91 23.06 0.08 13.88
CA GLN A 91 23.94 1.24 13.78
C GLN A 91 23.94 2.10 15.06
N GLY A 92 22.97 1.90 15.96
CA GLY A 92 22.84 2.69 17.19
C GLY A 92 22.54 4.17 16.96
N ARG A 93 21.93 4.53 15.82
CA ARG A 93 21.61 5.92 15.46
C ARG A 93 20.23 6.04 14.81
N GLN A 94 19.70 7.26 14.84
CA GLN A 94 18.47 7.62 14.14
C GLN A 94 18.63 7.37 12.63
N VAL A 95 17.56 6.88 12.02
CA VAL A 95 17.44 6.72 10.56
C VAL A 95 16.22 7.49 10.09
N TYR A 96 16.32 8.12 8.93
CA TYR A 96 15.22 8.85 8.33
C TYR A 96 14.63 8.09 7.15
N ALA A 97 13.33 8.26 6.93
CA ALA A 97 12.59 7.62 5.84
C ALA A 97 12.04 8.68 4.89
N PRO A 98 12.38 8.63 3.59
CA PRO A 98 11.69 9.38 2.56
C PRO A 98 10.23 8.91 2.48
N LEU A 99 9.31 9.86 2.47
CA LEU A 99 7.87 9.63 2.49
C LEU A 99 7.23 10.10 1.19
N ASN A 100 6.14 9.44 0.81
CA ASN A 100 5.12 10.02 -0.05
C ASN A 100 3.83 10.16 0.77
N ILE A 101 3.48 11.41 1.08
CA ILE A 101 2.33 11.76 1.90
C ILE A 101 1.09 11.78 1.01
N LEU A 102 0.22 10.80 1.22
CA LEU A 102 -1.01 10.64 0.47
C LEU A 102 -2.08 11.62 0.97
N LYS A 103 -2.73 12.29 0.03
CA LYS A 103 -3.87 13.17 0.29
C LYS A 103 -5.05 12.81 -0.60
N GLU A 104 -6.23 12.90 -0.03
CA GLU A 104 -7.48 12.82 -0.80
C GLU A 104 -7.54 13.97 -1.81
N PRO A 105 -8.04 13.77 -3.05
CA PRO A 105 -8.62 12.53 -3.61
C PRO A 105 -7.62 11.71 -4.44
N PHE A 106 -6.31 11.77 -4.12
CA PHE A 106 -5.24 11.15 -4.92
C PHE A 106 -4.91 9.71 -4.54
N PHE A 107 -5.61 9.16 -3.55
CA PHE A 107 -5.64 7.75 -3.27
C PHE A 107 -7.06 7.34 -2.91
N LYS A 108 -7.36 6.05 -2.97
CA LYS A 108 -8.55 5.44 -2.39
C LYS A 108 -8.12 4.20 -1.62
N ARG A 109 -8.89 3.81 -0.63
CA ARG A 109 -8.74 2.51 0.01
C ARG A 109 -9.72 1.53 -0.62
N ASP A 110 -9.21 0.34 -0.86
CA ASP A 110 -9.91 -0.77 -1.48
C ASP A 110 -9.64 -2.04 -0.65
N SER A 111 -10.25 -3.15 -1.04
CA SER A 111 -10.11 -4.42 -0.33
C SER A 111 -9.40 -5.46 -1.19
N TRP A 112 -8.76 -6.40 -0.50
CA TRP A 112 -8.24 -7.61 -1.12
C TRP A 112 -9.31 -8.70 -1.17
N VAL A 113 -9.21 -9.59 -2.15
CA VAL A 113 -9.91 -10.87 -2.14
C VAL A 113 -8.94 -11.96 -1.72
N PHE A 114 -9.34 -12.71 -0.70
CA PHE A 114 -8.60 -13.84 -0.14
C PHE A 114 -9.15 -15.12 -0.74
N TYR A 115 -8.31 -15.87 -1.46
CA TYR A 115 -8.66 -17.19 -1.99
C TYR A 115 -8.09 -18.31 -1.13
N PHE A 116 -8.90 -19.35 -0.99
CA PHE A 116 -8.56 -20.57 -0.27
C PHE A 116 -8.75 -21.77 -1.21
N ASN A 117 -7.73 -22.61 -1.28
CA ASN A 117 -7.73 -23.91 -2.00
C ASN A 117 -8.30 -25.03 -1.11
N ARG A 118 -8.88 -24.67 0.02
CA ARG A 118 -9.58 -25.55 0.95
C ARG A 118 -10.98 -25.01 1.22
N LYS A 119 -11.94 -25.90 1.40
CA LYS A 119 -13.23 -25.57 1.99
C LYS A 119 -13.05 -25.23 3.46
N ILE A 120 -13.61 -24.11 3.87
CA ILE A 120 -13.79 -23.77 5.28
C ILE A 120 -15.24 -24.12 5.63
N ASP A 121 -15.43 -24.76 6.78
CA ASP A 121 -16.75 -25.15 7.24
C ASP A 121 -17.53 -23.90 7.68
N LEU A 122 -18.62 -23.60 6.97
CA LEU A 122 -19.48 -22.45 7.27
C LEU A 122 -20.12 -22.58 8.66
N GLN A 123 -20.27 -23.80 9.19
CA GLN A 123 -20.77 -24.00 10.54
C GLN A 123 -19.86 -23.37 11.59
N THR A 124 -18.54 -23.38 11.39
CA THR A 124 -17.60 -22.72 12.33
C THR A 124 -17.78 -21.20 12.38
N ILE A 125 -18.25 -20.58 11.29
CA ILE A 125 -18.56 -19.15 11.27
C ILE A 125 -19.86 -18.89 12.05
N LEU A 126 -20.87 -19.75 11.89
CA LEU A 126 -22.12 -19.69 12.66
C LEU A 126 -21.89 -19.92 14.15
N ASP A 127 -21.10 -20.93 14.53
CA ASP A 127 -20.79 -21.30 15.92
C ASP A 127 -20.03 -20.18 16.65
N ALA A 128 -19.26 -19.38 15.91
CA ALA A 128 -18.61 -18.20 16.45
C ALA A 128 -19.60 -17.05 16.75
N GLY A 129 -20.86 -17.14 16.30
CA GLY A 129 -21.89 -16.11 16.48
C GLY A 129 -21.97 -15.12 15.33
N PHE A 130 -21.53 -15.48 14.12
CA PHE A 130 -21.87 -14.72 12.92
C PHE A 130 -23.15 -15.27 12.29
N THR A 131 -23.88 -14.39 11.61
CA THR A 131 -24.99 -14.74 10.73
C THR A 131 -24.51 -14.83 9.29
N LEU A 132 -24.93 -15.88 8.59
CA LEU A 132 -24.71 -16.05 7.15
C LEU A 132 -26.03 -15.84 6.40
N THR A 133 -26.07 -14.85 5.52
CA THR A 133 -27.23 -14.62 4.65
C THR A 133 -26.86 -14.90 3.20
N ARG A 134 -27.59 -15.81 2.55
CA ARG A 134 -27.36 -16.11 1.13
C ARG A 134 -27.62 -14.88 0.26
N VAL A 135 -26.67 -14.56 -0.61
CA VAL A 135 -26.73 -13.45 -1.55
C VAL A 135 -27.05 -14.01 -2.93
N ASN A 136 -28.12 -13.51 -3.55
CA ASN A 136 -28.44 -13.85 -4.93
C ASN A 136 -27.36 -13.27 -5.86
N PRO A 137 -26.83 -14.02 -6.85
CA PRO A 137 -25.87 -13.50 -7.82
C PRO A 137 -26.26 -12.17 -8.48
N SER A 138 -27.57 -11.90 -8.69
CA SER A 138 -28.04 -10.61 -9.23
C SER A 138 -27.72 -9.41 -8.34
N ASN A 139 -27.56 -9.64 -7.02
CA ASN A 139 -27.34 -8.61 -6.01
C ASN A 139 -25.88 -8.59 -5.52
N LEU A 140 -24.98 -9.30 -6.20
CA LEU A 140 -23.59 -9.44 -5.77
C LEU A 140 -22.88 -8.08 -5.64
N ASN A 141 -23.07 -7.20 -6.62
CA ASN A 141 -22.44 -5.86 -6.61
C ASN A 141 -22.91 -5.00 -5.44
N GLU A 142 -24.20 -5.08 -5.08
CA GLU A 142 -24.74 -4.40 -3.92
C GLU A 142 -24.15 -4.96 -2.63
N ALA A 143 -24.08 -6.29 -2.50
CA ALA A 143 -23.48 -6.94 -1.34
C ALA A 143 -22.00 -6.56 -1.17
N VAL A 144 -21.23 -6.48 -2.27
CA VAL A 144 -19.84 -6.00 -2.25
C VAL A 144 -19.78 -4.53 -1.78
N ALA A 145 -20.66 -3.65 -2.28
CA ALA A 145 -20.70 -2.26 -1.84
C ALA A 145 -20.98 -2.15 -0.33
N ARG A 146 -21.89 -2.97 0.20
CA ARG A 146 -22.20 -3.02 1.64
C ARG A 146 -21.03 -3.52 2.48
N VAL A 147 -20.25 -4.50 1.99
CA VAL A 147 -18.96 -4.87 2.61
C VAL A 147 -18.00 -3.68 2.62
N LEU A 148 -17.82 -2.99 1.48
CA LEU A 148 -16.88 -1.87 1.41
C LEU A 148 -17.27 -0.70 2.32
N ASN A 149 -18.56 -0.48 2.54
CA ASN A 149 -19.08 0.53 3.46
C ASN A 149 -19.03 0.09 4.94
N GLY A 150 -18.53 -1.11 5.24
CA GLY A 150 -18.46 -1.64 6.60
C GLY A 150 -19.81 -2.03 7.19
N GLU A 151 -20.85 -2.22 6.38
CA GLU A 151 -22.14 -2.74 6.85
C GLU A 151 -22.07 -4.25 7.14
N PHE A 152 -21.21 -4.96 6.41
CA PHE A 152 -20.95 -6.39 6.58
C PHE A 152 -19.49 -6.62 6.99
N GLN A 153 -19.26 -7.61 7.85
CA GLN A 153 -17.91 -8.07 8.19
C GLN A 153 -17.23 -8.78 7.01
N GLY A 154 -18.01 -9.28 6.05
CA GLY A 154 -17.47 -9.69 4.78
C GLY A 154 -18.48 -10.40 3.89
N LEU A 155 -17.99 -10.89 2.78
CA LEU A 155 -18.74 -11.67 1.81
C LEU A 155 -17.88 -12.86 1.41
N ILE A 156 -18.48 -14.04 1.40
CA ILE A 156 -17.80 -15.30 1.12
C ILE A 156 -18.46 -16.01 -0.06
N LYS A 157 -17.64 -16.50 -0.98
CA LYS A 157 -18.04 -17.40 -2.07
C LYS A 157 -17.61 -18.81 -1.68
N SER A 158 -18.53 -19.77 -1.62
CA SER A 158 -18.23 -21.17 -1.29
C SER A 158 -19.16 -22.10 -2.08
N GLY A 159 -18.61 -23.12 -2.73
CA GLY A 159 -19.43 -24.09 -3.48
C GLY A 159 -20.26 -23.48 -4.62
N GLY A 160 -19.86 -22.32 -5.15
CA GLY A 160 -20.60 -21.58 -6.19
C GLY A 160 -21.69 -20.64 -5.65
N GLU A 161 -21.89 -20.60 -4.33
CA GLU A 161 -22.85 -19.72 -3.67
C GLU A 161 -22.16 -18.55 -2.97
N PHE A 162 -22.91 -17.48 -2.71
CA PHE A 162 -22.43 -16.28 -2.03
C PHE A 162 -23.18 -16.10 -0.71
N PHE A 163 -22.47 -15.72 0.34
CA PHE A 163 -23.04 -15.42 1.65
C PHE A 163 -22.45 -14.15 2.22
N SER A 164 -23.29 -13.23 2.68
CA SER A 164 -22.82 -12.12 3.51
C SER A 164 -22.64 -12.59 4.95
N ILE A 165 -21.58 -12.10 5.59
CA ILE A 165 -21.20 -12.42 6.96
C ILE A 165 -21.46 -11.20 7.82
N GLN A 166 -22.27 -11.38 8.86
CA GLN A 166 -22.66 -10.29 9.76
C GLN A 166 -22.53 -10.71 11.22
N ARG A 167 -22.14 -9.80 12.08
CA ARG A 167 -22.33 -9.90 13.53
C ARG A 167 -22.71 -8.53 14.06
N GLU A 168 -23.63 -8.51 15.02
CA GLU A 168 -23.99 -7.30 15.72
C GLU A 168 -22.74 -6.70 16.40
N ALA A 169 -22.48 -5.42 16.13
CA ALA A 169 -21.38 -4.67 16.70
C ALA A 169 -21.92 -3.31 17.14
N HIS A 170 -21.81 -3.01 18.44
CA HIS A 170 -22.32 -1.76 19.00
C HIS A 170 -21.31 -0.61 18.88
N THR A 171 -20.03 -0.96 18.76
CA THR A 171 -18.93 0.00 18.56
C THR A 171 -18.10 -0.38 17.35
N ARG A 172 -17.33 0.58 16.83
CA ARG A 172 -16.39 0.32 15.74
C ARG A 172 -15.25 -0.62 16.18
N GLU A 173 -14.85 -0.56 17.45
CA GLU A 173 -13.86 -1.48 18.01
C GLU A 173 -14.38 -2.92 18.04
N ASP A 174 -15.65 -3.13 18.44
CA ASP A 174 -16.31 -4.46 18.37
C ASP A 174 -16.36 -4.99 16.94
N PHE A 175 -16.64 -4.10 15.98
CA PHE A 175 -16.63 -4.44 14.56
C PHE A 175 -15.23 -4.91 14.12
N LEU A 176 -14.17 -4.15 14.40
CA LEU A 176 -12.80 -4.53 14.07
C LEU A 176 -12.35 -5.82 14.77
N LYS A 177 -12.77 -6.02 16.03
CA LYS A 177 -12.54 -7.26 16.77
C LYS A 177 -13.21 -8.45 16.09
N SER A 178 -14.46 -8.31 15.67
CA SER A 178 -15.16 -9.37 14.94
C SER A 178 -14.49 -9.70 13.60
N LEU A 179 -13.97 -8.71 12.87
CA LEU A 179 -13.20 -8.96 11.65
C LEU A 179 -11.93 -9.78 11.92
N LYS A 180 -11.24 -9.50 13.03
CA LYS A 180 -10.05 -10.26 13.41
C LYS A 180 -10.40 -11.71 13.78
N GLU A 181 -11.46 -11.92 14.56
CA GLU A 181 -11.93 -13.27 14.89
C GLU A 181 -12.32 -14.04 13.61
N LEU A 182 -12.93 -13.36 12.64
CA LEU A 182 -13.24 -13.95 11.34
C LEU A 182 -11.97 -14.35 10.58
N ASP A 183 -10.92 -13.52 10.56
CA ASP A 183 -9.63 -13.88 9.98
C ASP A 183 -9.00 -15.11 10.67
N GLU A 184 -9.15 -15.24 11.98
CA GLU A 184 -8.65 -16.38 12.76
C GLU A 184 -9.39 -17.68 12.40
N ILE A 185 -10.72 -17.61 12.23
CA ILE A 185 -11.55 -18.74 11.76
C ILE A 185 -11.18 -19.15 10.34
N LEU A 186 -11.02 -18.17 9.43
CA LEU A 186 -10.69 -18.44 8.03
C LEU A 186 -9.24 -18.98 7.88
N GLY A 187 -8.34 -18.55 8.77
CA GLY A 187 -6.95 -18.95 8.79
C GLY A 187 -6.13 -18.33 7.65
N ASN A 188 -5.06 -19.03 7.22
CA ASN A 188 -4.19 -18.53 6.15
C ASN A 188 -4.86 -18.71 4.77
N TYR A 189 -4.83 -17.66 3.95
CA TYR A 189 -5.21 -17.71 2.54
C TYR A 189 -4.07 -18.28 1.69
N ASP A 190 -4.43 -18.81 0.52
CA ASP A 190 -3.49 -19.37 -0.46
C ASP A 190 -3.09 -18.33 -1.52
N LYS A 191 -4.01 -17.41 -1.85
CA LYS A 191 -3.79 -16.38 -2.86
C LYS A 191 -4.53 -15.08 -2.52
N LEU A 192 -3.92 -13.94 -2.85
CA LEU A 192 -4.57 -12.64 -2.87
C LEU A 192 -4.79 -12.20 -4.31
N VAL A 193 -5.95 -11.62 -4.59
CA VAL A 193 -6.23 -11.00 -5.89
C VAL A 193 -7.03 -9.71 -5.73
N LEU A 194 -7.26 -9.06 -6.86
CA LEU A 194 -8.08 -7.86 -6.96
C LEU A 194 -9.55 -8.15 -6.68
N ARG A 195 -10.24 -7.17 -6.13
CA ARG A 195 -11.68 -7.25 -5.82
C ARG A 195 -12.52 -7.65 -7.03
N GLU A 196 -12.15 -7.15 -8.19
CA GLU A 196 -12.80 -7.40 -9.48
C GLU A 196 -12.78 -8.89 -9.86
N GLU A 197 -11.84 -9.67 -9.32
CA GLU A 197 -11.71 -11.11 -9.57
C GLU A 197 -12.60 -11.97 -8.63
N PHE A 198 -13.28 -11.39 -7.63
CA PHE A 198 -14.03 -12.13 -6.61
C PHE A 198 -14.99 -13.19 -7.17
N ASN A 199 -15.71 -12.84 -8.26
CA ASN A 199 -16.66 -13.75 -8.89
C ASN A 199 -15.98 -14.80 -9.79
N ILE A 200 -14.82 -14.49 -10.36
CA ILE A 200 -14.20 -15.24 -11.47
C ILE A 200 -13.16 -16.24 -10.97
N GLY A 201 -12.55 -16.01 -9.80
CA GLY A 201 -11.44 -16.86 -9.34
C GLY A 201 -11.85 -18.31 -9.03
N THR A 202 -10.82 -19.16 -9.10
CA THR A 202 -10.92 -20.63 -9.21
C THR A 202 -10.69 -21.40 -7.91
N GLY A 203 -10.54 -20.70 -6.76
CA GLY A 203 -10.39 -21.37 -5.46
C GLY A 203 -11.68 -22.07 -4.99
N GLU A 204 -11.54 -22.98 -4.03
CA GLU A 204 -12.70 -23.64 -3.39
C GLU A 204 -13.56 -22.63 -2.62
N MET A 205 -12.92 -21.57 -2.11
CA MET A 205 -13.56 -20.48 -1.41
C MET A 205 -12.86 -19.14 -1.68
N ALA A 206 -13.64 -18.05 -1.69
CA ALA A 206 -13.15 -16.67 -1.76
C ALA A 206 -13.78 -15.82 -0.66
N PHE A 207 -13.04 -14.89 -0.10
CA PHE A 207 -13.52 -13.97 0.94
C PHE A 207 -13.10 -12.54 0.63
N ILE A 208 -13.98 -11.58 0.89
CA ILE A 208 -13.68 -10.15 0.90
C ILE A 208 -14.17 -9.54 2.20
N ALA A 209 -13.34 -8.71 2.81
CA ALA A 209 -13.62 -7.98 4.03
C ALA A 209 -13.73 -6.47 3.74
N PRO A 210 -14.38 -5.67 4.60
CA PRO A 210 -14.30 -4.22 4.54
C PRO A 210 -12.83 -3.76 4.59
N PRO A 211 -12.46 -2.70 3.86
CA PRO A 211 -11.17 -2.07 4.03
C PRO A 211 -11.14 -1.33 5.37
N VAL A 212 -9.97 -1.28 5.99
CA VAL A 212 -9.72 -0.37 7.12
C VAL A 212 -9.56 1.04 6.53
N ASP A 213 -10.61 1.85 6.55
CA ASP A 213 -10.76 2.96 5.60
C ASP A 213 -10.72 4.37 6.20
N ASP A 214 -11.13 4.55 7.45
CA ASP A 214 -11.20 5.87 8.05
C ASP A 214 -10.03 6.17 9.03
N LYS A 215 -9.96 7.44 9.47
CA LYS A 215 -8.98 7.87 10.49
C LYS A 215 -9.28 7.30 11.88
N GLY A 216 -10.53 6.91 12.14
CA GLY A 216 -10.97 6.33 13.40
C GLY A 216 -10.46 4.91 13.58
N ASP A 217 -10.64 4.06 12.58
CA ASP A 217 -10.14 2.70 12.50
C ASP A 217 -8.64 2.64 12.65
N ILE A 218 -7.92 3.46 11.88
CA ILE A 218 -6.47 3.55 12.00
C ILE A 218 -6.08 3.90 13.43
N ARG A 219 -6.76 4.87 14.04
CA ARG A 219 -6.46 5.26 15.41
C ARG A 219 -6.67 4.08 16.38
N ILE A 220 -7.82 3.39 16.27
CA ILE A 220 -8.12 2.21 17.09
C ILE A 220 -7.04 1.14 16.87
N LEU A 221 -6.62 0.85 15.65
CA LEU A 221 -5.59 -0.17 15.34
C LEU A 221 -4.18 0.24 15.79
N VAL A 222 -3.87 1.53 15.79
CA VAL A 222 -2.61 2.04 16.32
C VAL A 222 -2.57 1.93 17.85
N GLU A 223 -3.68 2.29 18.51
CA GLU A 223 -3.84 2.20 19.97
C GLU A 223 -3.96 0.73 20.45
N ASN A 224 -4.62 -0.13 19.65
CA ASN A 224 -4.87 -1.55 19.92
C ASN A 224 -4.21 -2.44 18.87
N SER A 225 -2.89 -2.59 18.94
CA SER A 225 -2.11 -3.41 17.98
C SER A 225 -2.59 -4.87 17.87
N GLY A 226 -3.25 -5.39 18.92
CA GLY A 226 -3.86 -6.72 18.94
C GLY A 226 -5.02 -6.89 17.96
N LEU A 227 -5.60 -5.82 17.41
CA LEU A 227 -6.70 -5.86 16.44
C LEU A 227 -6.23 -5.82 14.99
N ARG A 228 -4.94 -5.62 14.75
CA ARG A 228 -4.39 -5.49 13.39
C ARG A 228 -4.52 -6.79 12.61
N ARG A 229 -5.01 -6.67 11.38
CA ARG A 229 -5.16 -7.75 10.41
C ARG A 229 -4.05 -7.69 9.36
N ARG A 230 -3.75 -8.81 8.71
CA ARG A 230 -2.81 -8.85 7.58
C ARG A 230 -3.55 -8.42 6.32
N LYS A 231 -2.96 -7.54 5.50
CA LYS A 231 -3.56 -7.09 4.23
C LYS A 231 -5.00 -6.60 4.45
N ALA A 232 -5.19 -5.84 5.52
CA ALA A 232 -6.48 -5.34 5.98
C ALA A 232 -7.05 -4.27 5.03
N SER A 233 -6.16 -3.64 4.26
CA SER A 233 -6.49 -2.59 3.31
C SER A 233 -5.61 -2.72 2.07
N ARG A 234 -6.15 -2.26 0.94
CA ARG A 234 -5.40 -2.05 -0.29
C ARG A 234 -5.40 -0.56 -0.57
N THR A 235 -4.23 0.06 -0.64
CA THR A 235 -4.14 1.48 -0.99
C THR A 235 -3.93 1.62 -2.49
N VAL A 236 -4.94 2.14 -3.18
CA VAL A 236 -4.88 2.44 -4.62
C VAL A 236 -4.51 3.92 -4.79
N VAL A 237 -3.31 4.20 -5.29
CA VAL A 237 -2.75 5.56 -5.41
C VAL A 237 -2.76 5.99 -6.87
N LYS A 238 -3.29 7.18 -7.18
CA LYS A 238 -3.40 7.70 -8.55
C LYS A 238 -2.05 7.96 -9.22
N LEU A 239 -1.03 8.28 -8.43
CA LEU A 239 0.31 8.54 -8.92
C LEU A 239 1.35 8.11 -7.88
N ARG A 240 2.00 6.97 -8.13
CA ARG A 240 2.96 6.38 -7.19
C ARG A 240 4.39 6.79 -7.56
N PRO A 241 5.12 7.54 -6.72
CA PRO A 241 6.53 7.84 -6.96
C PRO A 241 7.40 6.62 -6.68
N LEU A 242 8.25 6.28 -7.64
CA LEU A 242 9.21 5.17 -7.58
C LEU A 242 10.61 5.65 -7.95
N PHE A 243 11.64 4.96 -7.45
CA PHE A 243 13.05 5.22 -7.79
C PHE A 243 13.55 6.63 -7.42
N LEU A 244 13.20 7.12 -6.23
CA LEU A 244 13.79 8.32 -5.64
C LEU A 244 15.31 8.16 -5.43
N ASP A 245 15.76 6.94 -5.11
CA ASP A 245 17.17 6.55 -5.12
C ASP A 245 18.01 7.38 -4.13
N VAL A 246 17.70 7.21 -2.84
CA VAL A 246 18.42 7.86 -1.73
C VAL A 246 19.45 6.90 -1.15
N PRO A 247 20.75 7.18 -1.21
CA PRO A 247 21.78 6.29 -0.68
C PRO A 247 21.60 6.02 0.81
N LEU A 248 21.87 4.79 1.24
CA LEU A 248 21.68 4.41 2.65
C LEU A 248 22.56 5.24 3.60
N ASN A 249 23.78 5.57 3.21
CA ASN A 249 24.66 6.42 4.01
C ASN A 249 24.10 7.83 4.21
N ILE A 250 23.29 8.35 3.29
CA ILE A 250 22.60 9.64 3.43
C ILE A 250 21.44 9.50 4.43
N LEU A 251 20.65 8.42 4.37
CA LEU A 251 19.55 8.20 5.34
C LEU A 251 20.01 8.07 6.81
N LEU A 252 21.31 7.89 6.98
CA LEU A 252 22.02 7.70 8.22
C LEU A 252 22.75 8.98 8.70
N SER A 253 22.71 10.06 7.91
CA SER A 253 23.19 11.41 8.27
C SER A 253 22.16 12.15 9.12
N ASP A 254 22.48 13.39 9.52
CA ASP A 254 21.56 14.28 10.22
C ASP A 254 20.37 14.68 9.35
N PHE A 255 19.26 15.07 9.98
CA PHE A 255 17.99 15.34 9.29
C PHE A 255 18.15 16.35 8.14
N GLU A 256 18.85 17.46 8.40
CA GLU A 256 19.06 18.55 7.46
C GLU A 256 19.84 18.10 6.22
N ASP A 257 20.83 17.21 6.40
CA ASP A 257 21.61 16.66 5.29
C ASP A 257 20.77 15.74 4.41
N VAL A 258 19.92 14.91 5.03
CA VAL A 258 19.01 14.02 4.30
C VAL A 258 17.97 14.83 3.52
N GLU A 259 17.37 15.82 4.17
CA GLU A 259 16.38 16.72 3.59
C GLU A 259 16.98 17.46 2.38
N LYS A 260 18.13 18.10 2.57
CA LYS A 260 18.85 18.80 1.52
C LYS A 260 19.15 17.90 0.32
N TYR A 261 19.69 16.69 0.57
CA TYR A 261 19.98 15.74 -0.52
C TYR A 261 18.72 15.38 -1.31
N ILE A 262 17.59 15.11 -0.64
CA ILE A 262 16.34 14.74 -1.31
C ILE A 262 15.83 15.90 -2.17
N ILE A 263 15.86 17.13 -1.66
CA ILE A 263 15.42 18.31 -2.40
C ILE A 263 16.30 18.50 -3.65
N GLU A 264 17.63 18.54 -3.47
CA GLU A 264 18.58 18.71 -4.58
C GLU A 264 18.46 17.59 -5.62
N LYS A 265 18.24 16.35 -5.17
CA LYS A 265 18.01 15.19 -6.06
C LYS A 265 16.74 15.37 -6.88
N ILE A 266 15.62 15.75 -6.25
CA ILE A 266 14.35 15.96 -6.95
C ILE A 266 14.47 17.10 -7.97
N GLU A 267 15.07 18.23 -7.58
CA GLU A 267 15.33 19.36 -8.46
C GLU A 267 16.20 18.96 -9.65
N TRP A 268 17.27 18.21 -9.40
CA TRP A 268 18.14 17.68 -10.45
C TRP A 268 17.39 16.76 -11.42
N LEU A 269 16.56 15.84 -10.90
CA LEU A 269 15.77 14.91 -11.72
C LEU A 269 14.79 15.67 -12.63
N ILE A 270 14.19 16.75 -12.13
CA ILE A 270 13.29 17.61 -12.90
C ILE A 270 14.05 18.42 -13.95
N PHE A 271 15.11 19.13 -13.54
CA PHE A 271 15.92 19.96 -14.43
C PHE A 271 16.48 19.15 -15.61
N ASN A 272 16.88 17.90 -15.36
CA ASN A 272 17.45 17.01 -16.35
C ASN A 272 16.42 16.10 -17.06
N LYS A 273 15.11 16.33 -16.87
CA LYS A 273 14.02 15.55 -17.48
C LYS A 273 14.20 14.03 -17.30
N LYS A 274 14.55 13.64 -16.08
CA LYS A 274 14.77 12.24 -15.68
C LYS A 274 13.53 11.58 -15.10
N ILE A 275 12.48 12.37 -14.87
CA ILE A 275 11.18 11.88 -14.41
C ILE A 275 10.38 11.37 -15.62
N LEU A 276 9.79 10.18 -15.48
CA LEU A 276 8.87 9.61 -16.47
C LEU A 276 7.52 9.30 -15.84
N LEU A 277 6.46 9.53 -16.59
CA LEU A 277 5.15 8.99 -16.28
C LEU A 277 4.94 7.71 -17.11
N VAL A 278 4.80 6.58 -16.44
CA VAL A 278 4.65 5.28 -17.08
C VAL A 278 3.26 4.75 -16.71
N LYS A 279 2.47 4.26 -17.68
CA LYS A 279 1.23 3.52 -17.38
C LYS A 279 1.63 2.22 -16.70
N PRO A 280 0.81 1.72 -15.77
CA PRO A 280 1.11 0.45 -15.15
C PRO A 280 1.27 -0.63 -16.23
N PRO A 281 2.29 -1.50 -16.16
CA PRO A 281 2.34 -2.68 -17.00
C PRO A 281 1.06 -3.48 -16.74
N VAL A 282 0.39 -3.92 -17.80
CA VAL A 282 -0.84 -4.70 -17.69
C VAL A 282 -0.49 -6.00 -16.95
N ALA A 283 -0.92 -6.09 -15.68
CA ALA A 283 -0.90 -7.29 -14.83
C ALA A 283 0.43 -7.77 -14.20
N ASP A 284 1.46 -6.93 -14.05
CA ASP A 284 2.63 -7.29 -13.21
C ASP A 284 2.48 -6.78 -11.77
N LEU A 285 2.50 -7.71 -10.82
CA LEU A 285 2.60 -7.45 -9.39
C LEU A 285 4.02 -6.99 -9.05
N ASP A 286 4.19 -6.06 -8.11
CA ASP A 286 5.52 -5.71 -7.60
C ASP A 286 6.15 -6.88 -6.79
N PHE A 287 7.41 -6.72 -6.37
CA PHE A 287 8.11 -7.70 -5.51
C PHE A 287 7.36 -8.04 -4.21
N CYS A 288 6.39 -7.23 -3.80
CA CYS A 288 5.54 -7.38 -2.62
C CYS A 288 4.13 -7.94 -2.94
N GLY A 289 3.84 -8.23 -4.22
CA GLY A 289 2.56 -8.78 -4.67
C GLY A 289 1.47 -7.73 -4.90
N ASP A 290 1.80 -6.45 -5.11
CA ASP A 290 0.81 -5.39 -5.30
C ASP A 290 0.62 -5.05 -6.80
N ALA A 291 -0.63 -5.02 -7.27
CA ALA A 291 -0.96 -4.62 -8.64
C ALA A 291 -1.01 -3.09 -8.79
N PHE A 292 -0.48 -2.58 -9.89
CA PHE A 292 -0.53 -1.16 -10.23
C PHE A 292 -1.79 -0.83 -11.05
N ASP A 293 -2.75 -0.12 -10.45
CA ASP A 293 -4.00 0.28 -11.14
C ASP A 293 -3.87 1.63 -11.86
N HIS A 294 -2.77 2.35 -11.63
CA HIS A 294 -2.61 3.74 -12.01
C HIS A 294 -1.18 4.07 -12.46
N PRO A 295 -0.98 5.20 -13.17
CA PRO A 295 0.33 5.62 -13.63
C PRO A 295 1.38 5.69 -12.52
N LEU A 296 2.59 5.29 -12.88
CA LEU A 296 3.79 5.31 -12.07
C LEU A 296 4.59 6.56 -12.39
N LEU A 297 4.99 7.29 -11.36
CA LEU A 297 5.94 8.39 -11.46
C LEU A 297 7.34 7.83 -11.21
N ILE A 298 8.06 7.54 -12.29
CA ILE A 298 9.44 7.09 -12.23
C ILE A 298 10.31 8.32 -12.00
N MET A 299 10.81 8.50 -10.78
CA MET A 299 11.61 9.67 -10.42
C MET A 299 12.97 9.65 -11.12
N ASN A 300 13.59 8.48 -11.26
CA ASN A 300 14.88 8.31 -11.93
C ASN A 300 14.81 7.24 -13.01
N LYS A 301 14.64 7.65 -14.27
CA LYS A 301 14.53 6.72 -15.40
C LYS A 301 15.78 5.87 -15.64
N ASP A 302 16.97 6.39 -15.34
CA ASP A 302 18.21 5.64 -15.55
C ASP A 302 18.31 4.46 -14.56
N VAL A 303 17.83 4.66 -13.33
CA VAL A 303 17.68 3.59 -12.35
C VAL A 303 16.59 2.60 -12.78
N PHE A 304 15.45 3.10 -13.24
CA PHE A 304 14.36 2.26 -13.75
C PHE A 304 14.83 1.34 -14.88
N TYR A 305 15.51 1.85 -15.91
CA TYR A 305 16.01 1.01 -17.02
C TYR A 305 17.01 -0.04 -16.54
N ARG A 306 17.92 0.34 -15.64
CA ARG A 306 18.91 -0.59 -15.08
C ARG A 306 18.24 -1.73 -14.31
N LYS A 307 17.16 -1.45 -13.58
CA LYS A 307 16.49 -2.41 -12.70
C LYS A 307 15.43 -3.25 -13.38
N SER A 308 14.74 -2.68 -14.37
CA SER A 308 13.69 -3.38 -15.12
C SER A 308 14.22 -4.27 -16.24
N GLY A 309 15.48 -4.10 -16.64
CA GLY A 309 16.04 -4.80 -17.80
C GLY A 309 15.46 -4.32 -19.14
N PHE A 310 14.57 -3.33 -19.14
CA PHE A 310 14.09 -2.68 -20.36
C PHE A 310 15.28 -2.00 -21.05
N LYS A 311 15.60 -2.44 -22.27
CA LYS A 311 16.62 -1.79 -23.11
C LYS A 311 16.17 -0.38 -23.46
N LYS A 312 17.11 0.57 -23.57
CA LYS A 312 16.87 1.91 -24.13
C LYS A 312 16.11 1.91 -25.46
N SER A 313 16.16 0.83 -26.25
CA SER A 313 15.37 0.71 -27.48
C SER A 313 13.85 0.74 -27.24
N PHE A 314 13.38 0.43 -26.03
CA PHE A 314 12.00 0.66 -25.60
C PHE A 314 11.67 2.13 -25.33
N GLU A 315 12.67 3.04 -25.26
CA GLU A 315 12.40 4.49 -25.15
C GLU A 315 11.51 4.93 -26.31
N ASN A 316 11.73 4.49 -27.55
CA ASN A 316 10.90 4.94 -28.67
C ASN A 316 9.44 4.43 -28.57
N GLN A 317 9.22 3.23 -28.05
CA GLN A 317 7.88 2.65 -27.87
C GLN A 317 7.17 3.22 -26.62
N ILE A 318 7.93 3.59 -25.59
CA ILE A 318 7.46 4.31 -24.40
C ILE A 318 7.35 5.83 -24.68
N ILE A 319 7.97 6.39 -25.72
CA ILE A 319 7.84 7.81 -26.07
C ILE A 319 6.62 8.05 -26.95
N GLU A 320 6.26 7.11 -27.83
CA GLU A 320 5.06 7.26 -28.68
C GLU A 320 3.75 7.13 -27.89
N ASP A 321 3.73 6.37 -26.80
CA ASP A 321 2.53 6.16 -25.96
C ASP A 321 2.50 6.99 -24.65
N TYR A 322 3.57 7.71 -24.31
CA TYR A 322 3.73 8.38 -23.01
C TYR A 322 4.38 9.77 -23.10
N LYS A 323 3.89 10.72 -22.31
CA LYS A 323 4.50 12.07 -22.20
C LYS A 323 5.76 11.99 -21.32
N ILE A 324 6.94 12.14 -21.92
CA ILE A 324 8.12 12.59 -21.18
C ILE A 324 7.83 14.01 -20.69
N LEU A 325 7.85 14.22 -19.38
CA LEU A 325 7.61 15.54 -18.76
C LEU A 325 8.92 16.33 -18.63
#